data_AF-A0A259A4S1-F1
#
_entry.id   AF-A0A259A4S1-F1
#
_cell.length_a   1.000
_cell.length_b   1.000
_cell.length_c   1.000
_cell.angle_alpha   90.00
_cell.angle_beta   90.00
_cell.angle_gamma   90.00
#
_symmetry.space_group_name_H-M   'P 1'
#
loop_
_entity.id
_entity.type
_entity.pdbx_description
1 polymer ?
#
loop_
_entity_poly.entity_id
_entity_poly.type
_entity_poly.pdbx_seq_one_letter_code
_entity_poly.pdbx_strand_id
1 'polypeptide(L)'
;MFEPFKPFLASEFQVKHATEAWERAGAARLRRTVFCGEQGLFGTDDRDAIDAVATPIVAVSFLGIAAHDVVGTVRIHEETPGVWWGSRLAVAEDYRKVGALGASLIRLAVSTAHAQGCVKFLANVQAQNLLLFRRMRWRSVAEFDLHGRPHHRMEADLAYYPPLSSGATGFVALPRRAAS
;
A
#
# COMPACT_ATOMS: atom_id res chain seq x y z
N MET A 1 33.66 19.09 10.57
CA MET A 1 32.60 18.17 11.05
C MET A 1 31.54 18.15 9.98
N PHE A 2 31.49 17.10 9.15
CA PHE A 2 30.49 17.00 8.08
C PHE A 2 29.13 16.74 8.74
N GLU A 3 28.15 17.61 8.50
CA GLU A 3 26.75 17.30 8.83
C GLU A 3 26.37 15.98 8.12
N PRO A 4 25.68 15.06 8.80
CA PRO A 4 25.16 13.88 8.13
C PRO A 4 24.18 14.34 7.05
N PHE A 5 24.50 14.01 5.79
CA PHE A 5 23.65 14.26 4.64
C PHE A 5 22.28 13.64 4.93
N LYS A 6 21.24 14.48 5.08
CA LYS A 6 19.87 13.95 5.11
C LYS A 6 19.60 13.34 3.73
N PRO A 7 19.24 12.06 3.62
CA PRO A 7 18.92 11.47 2.34
C PRO A 7 17.80 12.28 1.68
N PHE A 8 17.99 12.64 0.41
CA PHE A 8 16.99 13.35 -0.37
C PHE A 8 15.74 12.46 -0.47
N LEU A 9 14.65 12.87 0.17
CA LEU A 9 13.36 12.23 -0.01
C LEU A 9 12.76 12.78 -1.29
N ALA A 10 12.47 11.90 -2.24
CA ALA A 10 11.81 12.28 -3.48
C ALA A 10 10.54 13.08 -3.17
N SER A 11 10.41 14.23 -3.82
CA SER A 11 9.25 15.11 -3.69
C SER A 11 8.05 14.63 -4.51
N GLU A 12 8.18 13.53 -5.26
CA GLU A 12 7.13 12.97 -6.11
C GLU A 12 7.25 11.44 -6.14
N PHE A 13 6.10 10.76 -6.09
CA PHE A 13 6.02 9.31 -6.26
C PHE A 13 5.00 8.96 -7.33
N GLN A 14 5.29 7.96 -8.16
CA GLN A 14 4.28 7.37 -9.04
C GLN A 14 3.67 6.16 -8.35
N VAL A 15 2.35 6.17 -8.19
CA VAL A 15 1.57 5.08 -7.63
C VAL A 15 0.89 4.34 -8.78
N LYS A 16 1.28 3.09 -9.02
CA LYS A 16 0.84 2.28 -10.18
C LYS A 16 0.86 0.79 -9.87
N HIS A 17 0.28 -0.04 -10.74
CA HIS A 17 0.51 -1.49 -10.69
C HIS A 17 1.98 -1.80 -10.98
N ALA A 18 2.51 -2.85 -10.36
CA ALA A 18 3.87 -3.32 -10.62
C ALA A 18 3.93 -4.10 -11.95
N THR A 19 4.11 -3.38 -13.05
CA THR A 19 4.17 -3.92 -14.41
C THR A 19 5.55 -4.48 -14.74
N GLU A 20 6.61 -3.96 -14.13
CA GLU A 20 7.99 -4.35 -14.40
C GLU A 20 8.55 -5.33 -13.36
N ALA A 21 9.52 -6.15 -13.78
CA ALA A 21 10.12 -7.17 -12.92
C ALA A 21 10.83 -6.57 -11.70
N TRP A 22 11.50 -5.42 -11.88
CA TRP A 22 12.20 -4.73 -10.80
C TRP A 22 11.21 -4.12 -9.79
N GLU A 23 10.04 -3.65 -10.22
CA GLU A 23 8.99 -3.13 -9.34
C GLU A 23 8.45 -4.26 -8.44
N ARG A 24 8.18 -5.43 -9.03
CA ARG A 24 7.73 -6.62 -8.27
C ARG A 24 8.80 -7.10 -7.29
N ALA A 25 10.07 -7.12 -7.70
CA ALA A 25 11.18 -7.45 -6.83
C ALA A 25 11.36 -6.42 -5.70
N GLY A 26 11.21 -5.13 -5.99
CA GLY A 26 11.24 -4.04 -5.02
C GLY A 26 10.10 -4.14 -4.00
N ALA A 27 8.88 -4.41 -4.45
CA ALA A 27 7.73 -4.66 -3.58
C ALA A 27 7.98 -5.84 -2.63
N ALA A 28 8.48 -6.97 -3.14
CA ALA A 28 8.80 -8.14 -2.33
C ALA A 28 9.91 -7.85 -1.30
N ARG A 29 10.97 -7.13 -1.71
CA ARG A 29 12.04 -6.70 -0.81
C ARG A 29 11.51 -5.81 0.31
N LEU A 30 10.69 -4.81 -0.03
CA LEU A 30 10.10 -3.89 0.94
C LEU A 30 9.19 -4.61 1.93
N ARG A 31 8.35 -5.53 1.46
CA ARG A 31 7.50 -6.36 2.33
C ARG A 31 8.32 -7.19 3.31
N ARG A 32 9.40 -7.82 2.86
CA ARG A 32 10.30 -8.58 3.73
C ARG A 32 10.95 -7.70 4.80
N THR A 33 11.46 -6.53 4.42
CA THR A 33 12.04 -5.57 5.38
C THR A 33 11.02 -5.18 6.44
N VAL A 34 9.82 -4.78 6.03
CA VAL A 34 8.81 -4.26 6.96
C VAL A 34 8.18 -5.37 7.80
N PHE A 35 7.73 -6.47 7.19
CA PHE A 35 6.94 -7.48 7.90
C PHE A 35 7.81 -8.52 8.61
N CYS A 36 8.95 -8.92 8.04
CA CYS A 36 9.86 -9.86 8.69
C CYS A 36 10.86 -9.13 9.59
N GLY A 37 11.54 -8.12 9.03
CA GLY A 37 12.60 -7.39 9.74
C GLY A 37 12.06 -6.52 10.87
N GLU A 38 11.23 -5.54 10.53
CA GLU A 38 10.81 -4.51 11.50
C GLU A 38 9.68 -4.98 12.41
N GLN A 39 8.66 -5.65 11.86
CA GLN A 39 7.49 -6.06 12.65
C GLN A 39 7.61 -7.47 13.22
N GLY A 40 8.51 -8.32 12.71
CA GLY A 40 8.63 -9.71 13.16
C GLY A 40 7.34 -10.53 13.04
N LEU A 41 6.47 -10.20 12.08
CA LEU A 41 5.21 -10.92 11.85
C LEU A 41 5.43 -12.26 11.14
N PHE A 42 6.49 -12.34 10.34
CA PHE A 42 6.89 -13.53 9.62
C PHE A 42 8.36 -13.83 9.91
N GLY A 43 8.78 -15.08 9.69
CA GLY A 43 10.17 -15.50 9.88
C GLY A 43 11.10 -14.86 8.85
N THR A 44 11.39 -15.58 7.76
CA THR A 44 12.34 -15.13 6.73
C THR A 44 11.67 -14.51 5.50
N ASP A 45 10.42 -14.87 5.22
CA ASP A 45 9.67 -14.39 4.05
C ASP A 45 8.18 -14.26 4.37
N ASP A 46 7.53 -13.25 3.79
CA ASP A 46 6.09 -12.97 4.02
C ASP A 46 5.18 -13.49 2.88
N ARG A 47 5.77 -14.19 1.91
CA ARG A 47 5.10 -14.69 0.71
C ARG A 47 4.12 -15.82 1.04
N ASP A 48 3.03 -15.87 0.29
CA ASP A 48 2.00 -16.91 0.38
C ASP A 48 1.41 -17.25 -1.00
N ALA A 49 0.45 -18.17 -1.03
CA ALA A 49 -0.18 -18.62 -2.28
C ALA A 49 -0.91 -17.49 -3.04
N ILE A 50 -1.36 -16.44 -2.35
CA ILE A 50 -2.06 -15.30 -2.96
C ILE A 50 -1.10 -14.50 -3.86
N ASP A 51 0.22 -14.53 -3.61
CA ASP A 51 1.19 -13.85 -4.47
C ASP A 51 1.19 -14.34 -5.92
N ALA A 52 0.65 -15.53 -6.20
CA ALA A 52 0.54 -16.07 -7.56
C ALA A 52 -0.57 -15.41 -8.38
N VAL A 53 -1.58 -14.84 -7.72
CA VAL A 53 -2.79 -14.28 -8.37
C VAL A 53 -3.02 -12.80 -8.04
N ALA A 54 -2.37 -12.29 -7.00
CA ALA A 54 -2.52 -10.90 -6.59
C ALA A 54 -1.87 -9.94 -7.58
N THR A 55 -2.51 -8.78 -7.74
CA THR A 55 -1.95 -7.63 -8.44
C THR A 55 -1.18 -6.76 -7.43
N PRO A 56 0.16 -6.66 -7.53
CA PRO A 56 0.92 -5.76 -6.69
C PRO A 56 0.79 -4.32 -7.22
N ILE A 57 0.67 -3.39 -6.29
CA ILE A 57 0.65 -1.95 -6.51
C ILE A 57 1.85 -1.39 -5.78
N VAL A 58 2.57 -0.48 -6.43
CA VAL A 58 3.81 0.12 -5.93
C VAL A 58 3.71 1.63 -5.95
N ALA A 59 4.43 2.24 -5.01
CA ALA A 59 4.78 3.64 -5.07
C ALA A 59 6.29 3.73 -5.33
N VAL A 60 6.63 4.26 -6.50
CA VAL A 60 8.00 4.41 -6.99
C VAL A 60 8.46 5.83 -6.73
N SER A 61 9.61 5.98 -6.05
CA SER A 61 10.28 7.27 -5.89
C SER A 61 11.11 7.62 -7.11
N PHE A 62 11.26 8.93 -7.37
CA PHE A 62 12.12 9.45 -8.43
C PHE A 62 13.31 10.18 -7.85
N LEU A 63 14.49 9.94 -8.43
CA LEU A 63 15.68 10.75 -8.21
C LEU A 63 15.98 11.51 -9.51
N GLY A 64 15.56 12.78 -9.56
CA GLY A 64 15.49 13.52 -10.82
C GLY A 64 14.37 12.98 -11.72
N ILE A 65 14.68 12.65 -12.98
CA ILE A 65 13.74 12.05 -13.93
C ILE A 65 13.75 10.51 -13.94
N ALA A 66 14.65 9.88 -13.18
CA ALA A 66 14.81 8.43 -13.16
C ALA A 66 14.02 7.80 -12.00
N ALA A 67 13.29 6.72 -12.30
CA ALA A 67 12.74 5.84 -11.28
C ALA A 67 13.89 5.28 -10.43
N HIS A 68 13.78 5.40 -9.11
CA HIS A 68 14.85 5.07 -8.18
C HIS A 68 14.53 3.82 -7.37
N ASP A 69 13.49 3.85 -6.54
CA ASP A 69 13.15 2.70 -5.70
C ASP A 69 11.65 2.56 -5.40
N VAL A 70 11.23 1.35 -5.06
CA VAL A 70 9.89 1.07 -4.51
C VAL A 70 9.89 1.44 -3.02
N VAL A 71 9.21 2.53 -2.69
CA VAL A 71 9.14 3.07 -1.33
C VAL A 71 7.82 2.75 -0.63
N GLY A 72 6.86 2.19 -1.36
CA GLY A 72 5.60 1.72 -0.81
C GLY A 72 5.00 0.63 -1.68
N THR A 73 4.23 -0.28 -1.08
CA THR A 73 3.52 -1.32 -1.81
C THR A 73 2.27 -1.78 -1.08
N VAL A 74 1.29 -2.26 -1.84
CA VAL A 74 0.12 -3.01 -1.39
C VAL A 74 -0.22 -4.03 -2.48
N ARG A 75 -0.86 -5.14 -2.15
CA ARG A 75 -1.39 -6.05 -3.17
C ARG A 75 -2.90 -6.20 -3.04
N ILE A 76 -3.56 -6.38 -4.17
CA ILE A 76 -5.00 -6.66 -4.24
C ILE A 76 -5.24 -8.01 -4.92
N HIS A 77 -6.29 -8.71 -4.53
CA HIS A 77 -6.75 -9.91 -5.23
C HIS A 77 -8.26 -10.04 -5.09
N GLU A 78 -8.88 -10.73 -6.04
CA GLU A 78 -10.27 -11.18 -5.97
C GLU A 78 -10.29 -12.58 -5.35
N GLU A 79 -10.98 -12.73 -4.22
CA GLU A 79 -11.11 -14.03 -3.55
C GLU A 79 -12.28 -14.83 -4.17
N THR A 80 -13.38 -14.14 -4.42
CA THR A 80 -14.57 -14.64 -5.12
C THR A 80 -15.11 -13.52 -5.99
N PRO A 81 -15.88 -13.81 -7.07
CA PRO A 81 -16.40 -12.77 -7.96
C PRO A 81 -17.05 -11.59 -7.21
N GLY A 82 -16.51 -10.39 -7.43
CA GLY A 82 -16.93 -9.13 -6.82
C GLY A 82 -16.42 -8.88 -5.39
N VAL A 83 -15.74 -9.84 -4.75
CA VAL A 83 -15.17 -9.68 -3.39
C VAL A 83 -13.65 -9.60 -3.47
N TRP A 84 -13.14 -8.42 -3.16
CA TRP A 84 -11.74 -8.06 -3.29
C TRP A 84 -11.10 -7.80 -1.94
N TRP A 85 -9.81 -8.05 -1.87
CA TRP A 85 -9.02 -7.92 -0.66
C TRP A 85 -7.73 -7.14 -0.89
N GLY A 86 -7.52 -6.11 -0.07
CA GLY A 86 -6.24 -5.42 0.08
C GLY A 86 -5.40 -6.06 1.18
N SER A 87 -4.12 -6.33 0.91
CA SER A 87 -3.21 -6.91 1.90
C SER A 87 -1.76 -6.44 1.69
N ARG A 88 -0.90 -6.73 2.68
CA ARG A 88 0.55 -6.47 2.62
C ARG A 88 0.91 -5.00 2.32
N LEU A 89 0.16 -4.06 2.89
CA LEU A 89 0.50 -2.64 2.83
C LEU A 89 1.79 -2.37 3.61
N ALA A 90 2.85 -1.99 2.91
CA ALA A 90 4.16 -1.66 3.48
C ALA A 90 4.65 -0.32 2.92
N VAL A 91 5.23 0.51 3.78
CA VAL A 91 5.85 1.79 3.42
C VAL A 91 7.21 1.85 4.08
N ALA A 92 8.23 2.23 3.31
CA ALA A 92 9.60 2.42 3.79
C ALA A 92 9.63 3.48 4.90
N GLU A 93 10.43 3.26 5.94
CA GLU A 93 10.43 4.05 7.18
C GLU A 93 10.51 5.56 6.92
N ASP A 94 11.47 5.96 6.07
CA ASP A 94 11.72 7.35 5.67
C ASP A 94 10.52 8.04 5.02
N TYR A 95 9.59 7.26 4.46
CA TYR A 95 8.43 7.74 3.72
C TYR A 95 7.11 7.62 4.52
N ARG A 96 7.14 7.05 5.74
CA ARG A 96 5.92 6.91 6.59
C ARG A 96 5.35 8.24 7.05
N LYS A 97 6.22 9.24 7.26
CA LYS A 97 5.81 10.61 7.62
C LYS A 97 5.19 11.36 6.45
N VAL A 98 5.39 10.88 5.22
CA VAL A 98 4.65 11.34 4.04
C VAL A 98 3.27 10.67 4.07
N GLY A 99 2.38 11.16 4.92
CA GLY A 99 1.04 10.57 5.15
C GLY A 99 0.19 10.40 3.89
N ALA A 100 0.56 11.06 2.78
CA ALA A 100 -0.06 10.89 1.48
C ALA A 100 0.27 9.53 0.80
N LEU A 101 1.40 8.90 1.10
CA LEU A 101 1.88 7.73 0.35
C LEU A 101 1.01 6.49 0.59
N GLY A 102 0.83 6.09 1.85
CA GLY A 102 -0.04 4.96 2.22
C GLY A 102 -1.49 5.18 1.78
N ALA A 103 -2.01 6.40 1.93
CA ALA A 103 -3.34 6.75 1.46
C ALA A 103 -3.48 6.66 -0.06
N SER A 104 -2.44 7.02 -0.83
CA SER A 104 -2.45 6.94 -2.29
C SER A 104 -2.44 5.49 -2.78
N LEU A 105 -1.64 4.62 -2.14
CA LEU A 105 -1.67 3.18 -2.40
C LEU A 105 -3.05 2.58 -2.17
N ILE A 106 -3.70 2.92 -1.05
CA ILE A 106 -5.05 2.45 -0.73
C ILE A 106 -6.07 2.97 -1.74
N ARG A 107 -6.00 4.25 -2.12
CA ARG A 107 -6.88 4.81 -3.16
C ARG A 107 -6.76 4.05 -4.47
N LEU A 108 -5.55 3.81 -4.96
CA LEU A 108 -5.36 3.08 -6.21
C LEU A 108 -5.86 1.63 -6.10
N ALA A 109 -5.62 0.97 -4.96
CA ALA A 109 -6.07 -0.38 -4.69
C ALA A 109 -7.59 -0.52 -4.80
N VAL A 110 -8.34 0.32 -4.09
CA VAL A 110 -9.80 0.27 -4.10
C VAL A 110 -10.36 0.69 -5.46
N SER A 111 -9.85 1.78 -6.05
CA SER A 111 -10.31 2.25 -7.37
C SER A 111 -10.03 1.26 -8.50
N THR A 112 -8.92 0.52 -8.45
CA THR A 112 -8.63 -0.55 -9.42
C THR A 112 -9.64 -1.67 -9.30
N ALA A 113 -9.86 -2.19 -8.09
CA ALA A 113 -10.84 -3.26 -7.87
C ALA A 113 -12.25 -2.81 -8.24
N HIS A 114 -12.62 -1.57 -7.93
CA HIS A 114 -13.93 -1.00 -8.30
C HIS A 114 -14.11 -0.96 -9.83
N ALA A 115 -13.07 -0.60 -10.59
CA ALA A 115 -13.11 -0.67 -12.05
C ALA A 115 -13.23 -2.11 -12.59
N GLN A 116 -12.88 -3.11 -11.78
CA GLN A 116 -12.92 -4.53 -12.12
C GLN A 116 -14.20 -5.22 -11.61
N GLY A 117 -15.23 -4.46 -11.23
CA GLY A 117 -16.52 -5.01 -10.80
C GLY A 117 -16.58 -5.40 -9.33
N CYS A 118 -15.67 -4.89 -8.50
CA CYS A 118 -15.73 -5.06 -7.06
C CYS A 118 -17.04 -4.50 -6.49
N VAL A 119 -17.74 -5.33 -5.72
CA VAL A 119 -18.92 -4.96 -4.92
C VAL A 119 -18.60 -4.90 -3.43
N LYS A 120 -17.49 -5.50 -3.00
CA LYS A 120 -17.02 -5.50 -1.61
C LYS A 120 -15.50 -5.54 -1.56
N PHE A 121 -14.89 -4.53 -0.93
CA PHE A 121 -13.45 -4.46 -0.75
C PHE A 121 -13.08 -4.53 0.74
N LEU A 122 -12.28 -5.53 1.11
CA LEU A 122 -11.93 -5.85 2.49
C LEU A 122 -10.43 -5.72 2.75
N ALA A 123 -10.07 -5.47 4.01
CA ALA A 123 -8.69 -5.57 4.49
C ALA A 123 -8.66 -5.94 5.98
N ASN A 124 -7.61 -6.66 6.37
CA ASN A 124 -7.28 -6.88 7.78
C ASN A 124 -6.26 -5.82 8.20
N VAL A 125 -6.65 -4.93 9.12
CA VAL A 125 -5.91 -3.73 9.49
C VAL A 125 -5.52 -3.81 10.94
N GLN A 126 -4.23 -3.65 11.25
CA GLN A 126 -3.75 -3.55 12.64
C GLN A 126 -4.44 -2.38 13.36
N ALA A 127 -4.82 -2.57 14.64
CA ALA A 127 -5.55 -1.56 15.41
C ALA A 127 -4.90 -0.17 15.41
N GLN A 128 -3.55 -0.11 15.38
CA GLN A 128 -2.79 1.14 15.29
C GLN A 128 -3.11 2.00 14.05
N ASN A 129 -3.55 1.38 12.95
CA ASN A 129 -3.86 2.05 11.69
C ASN A 129 -5.36 2.37 11.52
N LEU A 130 -6.20 2.05 12.51
CA LEU A 130 -7.66 2.21 12.43
C LEU A 130 -8.08 3.64 12.08
N LEU A 131 -7.46 4.64 12.71
CA LEU A 131 -7.80 6.06 12.47
C LEU A 131 -7.52 6.51 11.03
N LEU A 132 -6.43 6.03 10.43
CA LEU A 132 -6.11 6.31 9.03
C LEU A 132 -7.21 5.76 8.12
N PHE A 133 -7.58 4.49 8.30
CA PHE A 133 -8.60 3.83 7.49
C PHE A 133 -9.98 4.48 7.65
N ARG A 134 -10.38 4.85 8.87
CA ARG A 134 -11.63 5.59 9.11
C ARG A 134 -11.67 6.93 8.37
N ARG A 135 -10.57 7.69 8.36
CA ARG A 135 -10.47 8.95 7.60
C ARG A 135 -10.62 8.75 6.09
N MET A 136 -10.30 7.56 5.59
CA MET A 136 -10.45 7.18 4.19
C MET A 136 -11.81 6.52 3.88
N ARG A 137 -12.82 6.67 4.75
CA ARG A 137 -14.17 6.08 4.58
C ARG A 137 -14.18 4.55 4.59
N TRP A 138 -13.37 3.96 5.47
CA TRP A 138 -13.50 2.55 5.82
C TRP A 138 -14.25 2.38 7.13
N ARG A 139 -15.04 1.30 7.23
CA ARG A 139 -15.72 0.89 8.46
C ARG A 139 -15.12 -0.41 8.99
N SER A 140 -15.02 -0.55 10.30
CA SER A 140 -14.70 -1.85 10.92
C SER A 140 -15.96 -2.72 10.92
N VAL A 141 -15.79 -3.99 10.58
CA VAL A 141 -16.88 -4.99 10.53
C VAL A 141 -16.64 -6.17 11.48
N ALA A 142 -15.40 -6.39 11.92
CA ALA A 142 -15.06 -7.37 12.95
C ALA A 142 -13.72 -7.01 13.62
N GLU A 143 -13.50 -7.55 14.81
CA GLU A 143 -12.25 -7.44 15.58
C GLU A 143 -11.72 -8.85 15.86
N PHE A 144 -10.40 -9.04 15.78
CA PHE A 144 -9.75 -10.32 16.01
C PHE A 144 -8.25 -10.15 16.24
N ASP A 145 -7.62 -11.17 16.83
CA ASP A 145 -6.16 -11.23 16.95
C ASP A 145 -5.53 -11.98 15.78
N LEU A 146 -4.43 -11.44 15.27
CA LEU A 146 -3.63 -12.06 14.22
C LEU A 146 -2.15 -11.85 14.53
N HIS A 147 -1.40 -12.95 14.60
CA HIS A 147 0.01 -12.96 15.02
C HIS A 147 0.25 -12.24 16.36
N GLY A 148 -0.66 -12.44 17.33
CA GLY A 148 -0.57 -11.82 18.66
C GLY A 148 -0.78 -10.29 18.67
N ARG A 149 -1.34 -9.73 17.59
CA ARG A 149 -1.67 -8.31 17.49
C ARG A 149 -3.16 -8.10 17.21
N PRO A 150 -3.78 -7.09 17.82
CA PRO A 150 -5.16 -6.76 17.55
C PRO A 150 -5.33 -6.20 16.14
N HIS A 151 -6.32 -6.73 15.42
CA HIS A 151 -6.68 -6.35 14.08
C HIS A 151 -8.20 -6.09 13.97
N HIS A 152 -8.54 -5.23 13.03
CA HIS A 152 -9.90 -5.01 12.58
C HIS A 152 -10.03 -5.55 11.15
N ARG A 153 -11.07 -6.32 10.89
CA ARG A 153 -11.56 -6.48 9.51
C ARG A 153 -12.27 -5.20 9.15
N MET A 154 -11.87 -4.59 8.05
CA MET A 154 -12.44 -3.33 7.58
C MET A 154 -12.91 -3.46 6.14
N GLU A 155 -13.97 -2.71 5.83
CA GLU A 155 -14.58 -2.63 4.51
C GLU A 155 -14.53 -1.18 4.00
N ALA A 156 -14.16 -1.02 2.72
CA ALA A 156 -14.10 0.29 2.07
C ALA A 156 -15.48 0.73 1.56
N ASP A 157 -15.81 2.01 1.70
CA ASP A 157 -16.94 2.62 1.00
C ASP A 157 -16.60 2.85 -0.47
N LEU A 158 -17.06 1.97 -1.36
CA LEU A 158 -16.78 2.04 -2.79
C LEU A 158 -17.26 3.34 -3.44
N ALA A 159 -18.30 4.00 -2.92
CA ALA A 159 -18.79 5.27 -3.47
C ALA A 159 -17.78 6.42 -3.25
N TYR A 160 -16.92 6.31 -2.23
CA TYR A 160 -15.84 7.26 -1.99
C TYR A 160 -14.65 7.09 -2.95
N TYR A 161 -14.53 5.93 -3.61
CA TYR A 161 -13.42 5.57 -4.48
C TYR A 161 -13.90 5.38 -5.92
N PRO A 162 -13.91 6.43 -6.76
CA PRO A 162 -14.34 6.28 -8.14
C PRO A 162 -13.47 5.23 -8.88
N PRO A 163 -14.05 4.45 -9.79
CA PRO A 163 -13.32 3.42 -10.52
C PRO A 163 -12.22 4.04 -11.38
N LEU A 164 -11.05 3.41 -11.40
CA LEU A 164 -9.91 3.81 -12.23
C LEU A 164 -9.40 2.63 -13.06
N SER A 165 -9.68 2.65 -14.37
CA SER A 165 -9.28 1.57 -15.28
C SER A 165 -7.81 1.62 -15.72
N SER A 166 -7.12 2.75 -15.52
CA SER A 166 -5.72 2.96 -15.92
C SER A 166 -4.70 2.60 -14.82
N GLY A 167 -4.99 1.57 -14.02
CA GLY A 167 -4.14 1.18 -12.87
C GLY A 167 -2.69 0.85 -13.22
N ALA A 168 -2.44 0.35 -14.44
CA ALA A 168 -1.10 0.09 -14.97
C ALA A 168 -0.25 1.35 -15.14
N THR A 169 -0.85 2.45 -15.58
CA THR A 169 -0.18 3.76 -15.69
C THR A 169 -0.14 4.48 -14.33
N GLY A 170 -1.19 4.31 -13.54
CA GLY A 170 -1.29 4.89 -12.20
C GLY A 170 -1.44 6.42 -12.20
N PHE A 171 -1.06 7.05 -11.09
CA PHE A 171 -1.04 8.51 -10.94
C PHE A 171 0.17 8.98 -10.13
N VAL A 172 0.55 10.24 -10.29
CA VAL A 172 1.60 10.88 -9.48
C VAL A 172 0.98 11.41 -8.18
N ALA A 173 1.58 11.04 -7.05
CA ALA A 173 1.22 11.54 -5.73
C ALA A 173 2.30 12.51 -5.24
N LEU A 174 1.87 13.74 -4.93
CA LEU A 174 2.72 14.77 -4.33
C LEU A 174 2.59 14.72 -2.79
N PRO A 175 3.68 14.83 -2.03
CA PRO A 175 3.64 15.12 -0.60
C PRO A 175 2.84 16.40 -0.39
N ARG A 176 1.86 16.38 0.52
CA ARG A 176 1.26 17.64 0.98
C ARG A 176 2.38 18.43 1.66
N ARG A 177 2.73 19.60 1.12
CA ARG A 177 3.55 20.58 1.85
C ARG A 177 2.88 20.81 3.20
N ALA A 178 3.63 20.61 4.29
CA ALA A 178 3.20 21.14 5.57
C ALA A 178 3.01 22.65 5.37
N ALA A 179 1.82 23.16 5.67
CA ALA A 179 1.62 24.60 5.70
C ALA A 179 2.57 25.16 6.76
N SER A 180 3.41 26.11 6.35
CA SER A 180 4.32 26.86 7.21
C SER A 180 3.57 27.64 8.28
#